data_AF-A0A7J7KIU3-F1
#
_entry.id   AF-A0A7J7KIU3-F1
#
_cell.length_a   1.000
_cell.length_b   1.000
_cell.length_c   1.000
_cell.angle_alpha   90.00
_cell.angle_beta   90.00
_cell.angle_gamma   90.00
#
_symmetry.space_group_name_H-M   'P 1'
#
loop_
_entity.id
_entity.type
_entity.pdbx_description
1 polymer ?
#
loop_
_entity_poly.entity_id
_entity_poly.type
_entity_poly.pdbx_seq_one_letter_code
_entity_poly.pdbx_strand_id
1 'polypeptide(L)'
;MGPATLNRLAVTKTKFVRKGGIYGNCYDENDYKPATFYTGKYNKQHCDNTCLQETVESPCLLTITLPHCTQQIITKCCCHLKVVKYDLSNFTQPWRSLPEDRESGLSNWTICQKESIGACVDNDTCWKTIWEKYDNGSLSCNHCWDTCNETMYDATLASVPWPAPAYSNRTLSELEENPNLMRKLLMYQQLPNSGHINSSILQDNFLKVQIYYESLSTTFVTELPAISHFEFVSELGGTFGLWIGWTILTAFEFVEFISDLIVVKFMRTRKP
;
A
#
# COMPACT_ATOMS: atom_id res chain seq x y z
N MET A 1 13.11 -3.94 -16.06
CA MET A 1 14.49 -3.50 -16.38
C MET A 1 15.28 -4.71 -16.79
N GLY A 2 15.94 -4.69 -17.95
CA GLY A 2 16.72 -5.83 -18.46
C GLY A 2 18.21 -5.71 -18.16
N PRO A 3 18.98 -6.80 -18.27
CA PRO A 3 20.44 -6.77 -18.23
C PRO A 3 21.02 -6.00 -19.45
N ALA A 4 22.32 -5.69 -19.44
CA ALA A 4 23.02 -4.83 -20.41
C ALA A 4 22.49 -3.39 -20.54
N THR A 5 21.75 -2.87 -19.55
CA THR A 5 21.17 -1.53 -19.62
C THR A 5 21.46 -0.68 -18.39
N LEU A 6 21.68 0.60 -18.64
CA LEU A 6 21.61 1.68 -17.68
C LEU A 6 20.17 2.21 -17.67
N ASN A 7 19.49 2.02 -16.54
CA ASN A 7 18.15 2.50 -16.27
C ASN A 7 18.22 3.74 -15.40
N ARG A 8 17.88 4.89 -15.98
CA ARG A 8 17.75 6.18 -15.33
C ARG A 8 16.30 6.38 -14.92
N LEU A 9 16.06 6.42 -13.62
CA LEU A 9 14.75 6.70 -13.02
C LEU A 9 14.76 8.16 -12.55
N ALA A 10 14.08 9.03 -13.30
CA ALA A 10 13.81 10.38 -12.84
C ALA A 10 12.55 10.34 -11.95
N VAL A 11 12.65 10.87 -10.74
CA VAL A 11 11.56 10.84 -9.77
C VAL A 11 11.06 12.25 -9.49
N THR A 12 9.75 12.44 -9.59
CA THR A 12 9.05 13.66 -9.20
C THR A 12 8.24 13.39 -7.93
N LYS A 13 8.42 14.26 -6.92
CA LYS A 13 7.78 14.12 -5.61
C LYS A 13 6.55 15.02 -5.51
N THR A 14 5.40 14.42 -5.25
CA THR A 14 4.12 15.11 -5.06
C THR A 14 3.55 14.80 -3.68
N LYS A 15 3.17 15.82 -2.92
CA LYS A 15 2.48 15.67 -1.63
C LYS A 15 1.01 16.03 -1.78
N PHE A 16 0.13 15.10 -1.44
CA PHE A 16 -1.32 15.27 -1.44
C PHE A 16 -1.83 15.48 -0.02
N VAL A 17 -2.62 16.53 0.19
CA VAL A 17 -3.36 16.79 1.43
C VAL A 17 -4.84 16.92 1.08
N ARG A 18 -5.59 15.85 1.32
CA ARG A 18 -7.04 15.76 1.05
C ARG A 18 -7.86 16.19 2.26
N LYS A 19 -9.14 16.49 2.04
CA LYS A 19 -10.08 16.79 3.13
C LYS A 19 -10.93 15.56 3.46
N GLY A 20 -10.77 15.05 4.68
CA GLY A 20 -11.60 13.97 5.23
C GLY A 20 -12.96 14.42 5.75
N GLY A 21 -13.73 13.47 6.28
CA GLY A 21 -15.03 13.71 6.91
C GLY A 21 -16.14 14.03 5.91
N ILE A 22 -16.84 15.14 6.09
CA ILE A 22 -17.98 15.54 5.22
C ILE A 22 -17.55 15.90 3.79
N TYR A 23 -16.26 16.15 3.58
CA TYR A 23 -15.71 16.58 2.29
C TYR A 23 -15.15 15.42 1.46
N GLY A 24 -14.88 14.27 2.08
CA GLY A 24 -14.24 13.14 1.41
C GLY A 24 -13.92 11.97 2.33
N ASN A 25 -13.64 10.81 1.72
CA ASN A 25 -13.29 9.59 2.42
C ASN A 25 -11.76 9.41 2.44
N CYS A 26 -11.13 9.83 3.53
CA CYS A 26 -9.72 9.56 3.82
C CYS A 26 -9.51 9.50 5.33
N TYR A 27 -8.44 8.82 5.76
CA TYR A 27 -8.07 8.71 7.17
C TYR A 27 -7.09 9.81 7.58
N ASP A 28 -7.49 10.65 8.54
CA ASP A 28 -6.62 11.62 9.19
C ASP A 28 -5.71 10.97 10.25
N GLU A 29 -4.82 11.74 10.89
CA GLU A 29 -3.91 11.22 11.91
C GLU A 29 -4.65 10.68 13.15
N ASN A 30 -5.80 11.26 13.49
CA ASN A 30 -6.60 10.91 14.67
C ASN A 30 -7.68 9.86 14.40
N ASP A 31 -7.91 9.50 13.14
CA ASP A 31 -8.94 8.52 12.78
C ASP A 31 -8.51 7.10 13.12
N TYR A 32 -9.48 6.27 13.51
CA TYR A 32 -9.26 4.85 13.68
C TYR A 32 -9.03 4.19 12.31
N LYS A 33 -7.83 3.64 12.13
CA LYS A 33 -7.40 2.94 10.92
C LYS A 33 -7.51 1.44 11.11
N PRO A 34 -7.89 0.68 10.06
CA PRO A 34 -7.91 -0.78 10.15
C PRO A 34 -6.48 -1.31 10.39
N ALA A 35 -6.39 -2.38 11.18
CA ALA A 35 -5.12 -3.03 11.45
C ALA A 35 -4.57 -3.67 10.16
N THR A 36 -3.25 -3.58 9.96
CA THR A 36 -2.57 -4.18 8.80
C THR A 36 -1.53 -5.19 9.26
N PHE A 37 -1.30 -6.25 8.48
CA PHE A 37 -0.23 -7.21 8.76
C PHE A 37 1.18 -6.65 8.48
N TYR A 38 1.26 -5.50 7.82
CA TYR A 38 2.50 -4.81 7.51
C TYR A 38 2.96 -3.92 8.66
N THR A 39 4.27 -3.87 8.90
CA THR A 39 4.88 -2.95 9.85
C THR A 39 5.05 -1.56 9.24
N GLY A 40 4.88 -0.51 10.04
CA GLY A 40 5.07 0.88 9.62
C GLY A 40 3.78 1.71 9.62
N LYS A 41 3.79 2.81 8.88
CA LYS A 41 2.62 3.69 8.75
C LYS A 41 1.55 3.02 7.87
N TYR A 42 0.29 3.30 8.18
CA TYR A 42 -0.83 2.88 7.36
C TYR A 42 -0.70 3.40 5.92
N ASN A 43 -0.95 2.53 4.95
CA ASN A 43 -1.05 2.82 3.53
C ASN A 43 -2.24 2.02 2.99
N LYS A 44 -2.97 2.57 2.01
CA LYS A 44 -4.07 1.86 1.37
C LYS A 44 -3.62 0.51 0.81
N GLN A 45 -2.45 0.43 0.17
CA GLN A 45 -1.94 -0.86 -0.34
C GLN A 45 -1.75 -1.90 0.77
N HIS A 46 -1.34 -1.48 1.97
CA HIS A 46 -1.21 -2.39 3.12
C HIS A 46 -2.58 -2.90 3.57
N CYS A 47 -3.60 -2.03 3.57
CA CYS A 47 -4.98 -2.39 3.88
C CYS A 47 -5.55 -3.36 2.84
N ASP A 48 -5.42 -3.04 1.55
CA ASP A 48 -5.92 -3.87 0.46
C ASP A 48 -5.28 -5.25 0.48
N ASN A 49 -3.96 -5.33 0.65
CA ASN A 49 -3.26 -6.61 0.75
C ASN A 49 -3.63 -7.39 2.02
N THR A 50 -3.86 -6.71 3.15
CA THR A 50 -4.33 -7.35 4.39
C THR A 50 -5.73 -7.93 4.19
N CYS A 51 -6.65 -7.15 3.60
CA CYS A 51 -8.00 -7.59 3.25
C CYS A 51 -7.98 -8.80 2.30
N LEU A 52 -7.13 -8.76 1.28
CA LEU A 52 -6.91 -9.89 0.37
C LEU A 52 -6.37 -11.12 1.11
N GLN A 53 -5.43 -10.94 2.02
CA GLN A 53 -4.89 -12.04 2.80
C GLN A 53 -5.93 -12.65 3.74
N GLU A 54 -6.70 -11.84 4.48
CA GLU A 54 -7.78 -12.31 5.36
C GLU A 54 -8.88 -13.07 4.59
N THR A 55 -9.20 -12.59 3.38
CA THR A 55 -10.20 -13.21 2.52
C THR A 55 -9.72 -14.49 1.85
N VAL A 56 -8.40 -14.70 1.74
CA VAL A 56 -7.84 -16.00 1.37
C VAL A 56 -7.78 -16.96 2.56
N GLU A 57 -7.48 -16.45 3.75
CA GLU A 57 -7.38 -17.28 4.95
C GLU A 57 -8.73 -17.90 5.35
N SER A 58 -9.87 -17.27 5.03
CA SER A 58 -11.19 -17.79 5.44
C SER A 58 -11.76 -18.96 4.60
N PRO A 59 -11.61 -19.05 3.26
CA PRO A 59 -12.09 -20.19 2.47
C PRO A 59 -10.96 -21.12 1.98
N CYS A 60 -9.79 -20.61 1.60
CA CYS A 60 -8.74 -21.45 1.01
C CYS A 60 -7.98 -22.29 2.07
N LEU A 61 -7.77 -21.76 3.29
CA LEU A 61 -7.19 -22.57 4.39
C LEU A 61 -8.21 -23.53 5.03
N LEU A 62 -9.51 -23.22 4.98
CA LEU A 62 -10.57 -24.10 5.48
C LEU A 62 -10.93 -25.23 4.50
N THR A 63 -10.60 -25.09 3.21
CA THR A 63 -10.73 -26.19 2.24
C THR A 63 -9.70 -27.32 2.51
N ILE A 64 -8.66 -27.04 3.31
CA ILE A 64 -7.70 -28.05 3.77
C ILE A 64 -8.32 -28.96 4.84
N THR A 65 -9.34 -28.51 5.59
CA THR A 65 -9.80 -29.26 6.77
C THR A 65 -10.99 -30.18 6.52
N LEU A 66 -11.82 -30.00 5.48
CA LEU A 66 -13.03 -30.81 5.28
C LEU A 66 -13.36 -30.87 3.77
N PRO A 67 -13.09 -31.97 3.01
CA PRO A 67 -13.57 -33.33 3.33
C PRO A 67 -12.63 -34.51 2.98
N HIS A 68 -11.34 -34.31 2.68
CA HIS A 68 -10.48 -35.40 2.14
C HIS A 68 -9.36 -35.93 3.05
N CYS A 69 -9.41 -35.68 4.36
CA CYS A 69 -8.53 -36.37 5.32
C CYS A 69 -9.15 -37.69 5.79
N THR A 70 -9.23 -38.69 4.92
CA THR A 70 -9.39 -40.08 5.36
C THR A 70 -8.05 -40.60 5.89
N GLN A 71 -8.11 -41.51 6.87
CA GLN A 71 -6.99 -41.93 7.73
C GLN A 71 -5.71 -42.45 7.02
N GLN A 72 -5.71 -42.66 5.70
CA GLN A 72 -4.53 -43.10 4.95
C GLN A 72 -3.64 -41.96 4.42
N ILE A 73 -4.07 -40.69 4.51
CA ILE A 73 -3.31 -39.52 4.01
C ILE A 73 -2.60 -38.74 5.15
N ILE A 74 -2.63 -39.25 6.39
CA ILE A 74 -1.96 -38.61 7.54
C ILE A 74 -0.42 -38.57 7.37
N THR A 75 0.15 -39.45 6.54
CA THR A 75 1.59 -39.52 6.30
C THR A 75 2.10 -38.61 5.18
N LYS A 76 1.22 -37.90 4.43
CA LYS A 76 1.66 -37.08 3.28
C LYS A 76 1.40 -35.57 3.37
N CYS A 77 0.35 -35.10 4.05
CA CYS A 77 0.15 -33.67 4.30
C CYS A 77 0.30 -33.42 5.81
N CYS A 78 1.34 -32.68 6.22
CA CYS A 78 1.58 -32.27 7.61
C CYS A 78 0.53 -31.25 8.07
N CYS A 79 -0.67 -31.71 8.44
CA CYS A 79 -1.69 -30.87 9.07
C CYS A 79 -1.56 -30.95 10.59
N HIS A 80 -0.63 -30.19 11.16
CA HIS A 80 -0.64 -29.84 12.58
C HIS A 80 0.03 -28.48 12.79
N LEU A 81 -0.66 -27.40 12.43
CA LEU A 81 -0.29 -26.05 12.86
C LEU A 81 -1.49 -25.42 13.55
N LYS A 82 -1.47 -25.44 14.89
CA LYS A 82 -2.16 -24.41 15.67
C LYS A 82 -1.47 -23.09 15.32
N VAL A 83 -2.22 -22.14 14.77
CA VAL A 83 -1.75 -20.77 14.59
C VAL A 83 -1.50 -20.18 15.99
N VAL A 84 -0.25 -20.16 16.44
CA VAL A 84 0.15 -19.43 17.63
C VAL A 84 0.22 -17.96 17.21
N LYS A 85 -0.65 -17.11 17.79
CA LYS A 85 -0.50 -15.65 17.68
C LYS A 85 0.83 -15.26 18.32
N TYR A 86 1.79 -14.80 17.52
CA TYR A 86 3.03 -14.22 18.04
C TYR A 86 2.84 -12.72 18.26
N ASP A 87 3.16 -12.25 19.46
CA ASP A 87 3.29 -10.83 19.78
C ASP A 87 4.61 -10.31 19.18
N LEU A 88 4.50 -9.45 18.16
CA LEU A 88 5.61 -8.94 17.35
C LEU A 88 6.22 -7.64 17.90
N SER A 89 5.97 -7.29 19.17
CA SER A 89 6.44 -6.04 19.77
C SER A 89 7.98 -5.90 19.90
N ASN A 90 8.77 -6.96 19.71
CA ASN A 90 10.21 -6.94 20.02
C ASN A 90 11.19 -7.44 18.92
N PHE A 91 10.77 -7.55 17.64
CA PHE A 91 11.71 -7.96 16.57
C PHE A 91 12.14 -6.78 15.68
N THR A 92 13.34 -6.26 15.92
CA THR A 92 14.07 -5.41 14.98
C THR A 92 14.86 -6.27 13.99
N GLN A 93 14.45 -6.20 12.71
CA GLN A 93 15.07 -6.69 11.45
C GLN A 93 14.43 -7.95 10.81
N PRO A 94 14.14 -7.95 9.50
CA PRO A 94 13.20 -8.91 8.89
C PRO A 94 13.86 -10.14 8.23
N TRP A 95 15.19 -10.25 8.21
CA TRP A 95 15.86 -11.35 7.50
C TRP A 95 17.13 -11.78 8.24
N ARG A 96 16.97 -12.59 9.29
CA ARG A 96 18.07 -13.41 9.80
C ARG A 96 17.71 -14.86 9.49
N SER A 97 18.60 -15.55 8.77
CA SER A 97 18.54 -16.99 8.57
C SER A 97 18.41 -17.69 9.93
N LEU A 98 17.51 -18.67 10.02
CA LEU A 98 17.34 -19.52 11.20
C LEU A 98 18.72 -20.04 11.64
N PRO A 99 19.05 -20.00 12.96
CA PRO A 99 20.29 -20.58 13.45
C PRO A 99 20.27 -22.08 13.22
N GLU A 100 21.36 -22.56 12.63
CA GLU A 100 21.74 -23.97 12.57
C GLU A 100 22.03 -24.42 14.02
N ASP A 101 21.17 -25.31 14.51
CA ASP A 101 21.39 -26.35 15.51
C ASP A 101 21.71 -25.95 16.95
N ARG A 102 20.72 -26.16 17.84
CA ARG A 102 21.01 -26.70 19.17
C ARG A 102 19.88 -27.58 19.66
N GLU A 103 20.15 -28.88 19.65
CA GLU A 103 19.31 -29.91 20.26
C GLU A 103 19.11 -29.65 21.75
N SER A 104 17.85 -29.46 22.16
CA SER A 104 17.34 -30.04 23.41
C SER A 104 15.84 -29.76 23.56
N GLY A 105 15.04 -30.82 23.39
CA GLY A 105 13.87 -31.05 24.24
C GLY A 105 12.56 -30.33 23.90
N LEU A 106 11.61 -31.15 23.44
CA LEU A 106 10.15 -30.97 23.44
C LEU A 106 9.46 -30.43 22.18
N SER A 107 8.59 -31.33 21.67
CA SER A 107 7.55 -31.25 20.65
C SER A 107 7.99 -31.45 19.19
N ASN A 108 7.50 -32.54 18.62
CA ASN A 108 7.63 -32.97 17.22
C ASN A 108 7.25 -31.85 16.25
N TRP A 109 8.23 -31.28 15.57
CA TRP A 109 8.00 -30.53 14.33
C TRP A 109 8.72 -31.25 13.20
N THR A 110 7.97 -31.95 12.37
CA THR A 110 8.48 -32.48 11.10
C THR A 110 8.50 -31.32 10.11
N ILE A 111 9.70 -30.90 9.68
CA ILE A 111 9.87 -29.91 8.61
C ILE A 111 9.42 -30.58 7.30
N CYS A 112 8.43 -29.99 6.61
CA CYS A 112 7.95 -30.51 5.33
C CYS A 112 9.09 -30.52 4.29
N GLN A 113 9.51 -31.71 3.85
CA GLN A 113 10.37 -31.84 2.68
C GLN A 113 9.61 -31.47 1.40
N LYS A 114 10.32 -30.78 0.50
CA LYS A 114 9.83 -30.09 -0.70
C LYS A 114 9.14 -31.01 -1.73
N GLU A 115 9.24 -32.32 -1.60
CA GLU A 115 8.78 -33.31 -2.59
C GLU A 115 7.32 -33.77 -2.40
N SER A 116 6.64 -33.36 -1.32
CA SER A 116 5.22 -33.67 -1.07
C SER A 116 4.28 -32.46 -1.19
N ILE A 117 4.74 -31.35 -1.80
CA ILE A 117 3.91 -30.16 -2.04
C ILE A 117 2.82 -30.40 -3.12
N GLY A 118 2.99 -31.41 -3.98
CA GLY A 118 2.04 -31.69 -5.08
C GLY A 118 0.71 -32.33 -4.67
N ALA A 119 0.52 -32.74 -3.40
CA ALA A 119 -0.66 -33.50 -2.96
C ALA A 119 -1.56 -32.75 -1.95
N CYS A 120 -1.16 -31.56 -1.47
CA CYS A 120 -2.07 -30.67 -0.77
C CYS A 120 -2.69 -29.73 -1.82
N VAL A 121 -3.96 -29.98 -2.12
CA VAL A 121 -4.72 -29.55 -3.30
C VAL A 121 -4.73 -28.04 -3.53
N ASP A 122 -4.44 -27.66 -4.78
CA ASP A 122 -5.02 -26.55 -5.56
C ASP A 122 -5.23 -25.19 -4.90
N ASN A 123 -4.25 -24.74 -4.11
CA ASN A 123 -4.22 -23.37 -3.61
C ASN A 123 -4.08 -22.34 -4.76
N ASP A 124 -3.48 -22.74 -5.90
CA ASP A 124 -3.28 -21.86 -7.05
C ASP A 124 -4.60 -21.51 -7.75
N THR A 125 -5.54 -22.45 -7.90
CA THR A 125 -6.87 -22.15 -8.46
C THR A 125 -7.75 -21.35 -7.50
N CYS A 126 -7.65 -21.61 -6.18
CA CYS A 126 -8.34 -20.81 -5.16
C CYS A 126 -7.83 -19.36 -5.16
N TRP A 127 -6.51 -19.18 -5.17
CA TRP A 127 -5.85 -17.87 -5.23
C TRP A 127 -6.26 -17.13 -6.51
N LYS A 128 -6.18 -17.79 -7.68
CA LYS A 128 -6.65 -17.22 -8.96
C LYS A 128 -8.12 -16.79 -8.91
N THR A 129 -9.01 -17.62 -8.36
CA THR A 129 -10.43 -17.29 -8.24
C THR A 129 -10.67 -16.07 -7.35
N ILE A 130 -9.88 -15.91 -6.27
CA ILE A 130 -9.98 -14.74 -5.38
C ILE A 130 -9.45 -13.49 -6.08
N TRP A 131 -8.33 -13.58 -6.79
CA TRP A 131 -7.82 -12.47 -7.61
C TRP A 131 -8.82 -12.06 -8.68
N GLU A 132 -9.41 -13.00 -9.41
CA GLU A 132 -10.47 -12.70 -10.38
C GLU A 132 -11.68 -12.04 -9.71
N LYS A 133 -12.05 -12.47 -8.50
CA LYS A 133 -13.13 -11.84 -7.73
C LYS A 133 -12.79 -10.42 -7.27
N TYR A 134 -11.53 -10.17 -6.92
CA TYR A 134 -11.03 -8.85 -6.56
C TYR A 134 -10.97 -7.93 -7.77
N ASP A 135 -10.39 -8.39 -8.88
CA ASP A 135 -10.28 -7.65 -10.15
C ASP A 135 -11.67 -7.31 -10.72
N ASN A 136 -12.63 -8.22 -10.58
CA ASN A 136 -14.03 -7.99 -10.97
C ASN A 136 -14.82 -7.15 -9.95
N GLY A 137 -14.20 -6.71 -8.84
CA GLY A 137 -14.84 -5.89 -7.81
C GLY A 137 -15.90 -6.60 -6.97
N SER A 138 -16.01 -7.93 -7.05
CA SER A 138 -16.96 -8.72 -6.27
C SER A 138 -16.53 -8.93 -4.81
N LEU A 139 -15.23 -8.72 -4.52
CA LEU A 139 -14.67 -8.73 -3.17
C LEU A 139 -14.58 -7.29 -2.65
N SER A 140 -15.42 -6.93 -1.67
CA SER A 140 -15.56 -5.55 -1.20
C SER A 140 -14.62 -5.19 -0.05
N CYS A 141 -13.39 -4.77 -0.35
CA CYS A 141 -12.47 -4.12 0.61
C CYS A 141 -12.82 -2.62 0.82
N ASN A 142 -14.11 -2.28 0.94
CA ASN A 142 -14.62 -0.91 0.86
C ASN A 142 -14.21 0.01 2.03
N HIS A 143 -13.67 -0.57 3.11
CA HIS A 143 -13.15 0.15 4.26
C HIS A 143 -11.70 0.65 4.09
N CYS A 144 -11.04 0.34 2.98
CA CYS A 144 -9.66 0.77 2.75
C CYS A 144 -9.62 2.12 2.03
N TRP A 145 -9.66 3.21 2.81
CA TRP A 145 -9.48 4.56 2.29
C TRP A 145 -8.02 5.01 2.35
N ASP A 146 -7.64 5.95 1.48
CA ASP A 146 -6.31 6.55 1.52
C ASP A 146 -6.13 7.40 2.79
N THR A 147 -4.88 7.66 3.17
CA THR A 147 -4.59 8.66 4.19
C THR A 147 -4.81 10.07 3.64
N CYS A 148 -5.36 10.98 4.43
CA CYS A 148 -5.56 12.35 3.97
C CYS A 148 -4.22 13.08 3.68
N ASN A 149 -3.11 12.63 4.25
CA ASN A 149 -1.77 13.17 3.98
C ASN A 149 -0.87 12.09 3.38
N GLU A 150 -0.67 12.16 2.07
CA GLU A 150 0.07 11.16 1.29
C GLU A 150 1.22 11.81 0.51
N THR A 151 2.32 11.07 0.33
CA THR A 151 3.42 11.46 -0.54
C THR A 151 3.59 10.43 -1.65
N MET A 152 3.34 10.84 -2.89
CA MET A 152 3.50 10.03 -4.07
C MET A 152 4.79 10.40 -4.82
N TYR A 153 5.36 9.40 -5.49
CA TYR A 153 6.56 9.55 -6.32
C TYR A 153 6.26 9.04 -7.71
N ASP A 154 6.19 9.95 -8.68
CA ASP A 154 6.05 9.60 -10.09
C ASP A 154 7.43 9.36 -10.67
N ALA A 155 7.61 8.20 -11.32
CA ALA A 155 8.90 7.80 -11.86
C ALA A 155 8.85 7.72 -13.39
N THR A 156 9.75 8.43 -14.07
CA THR A 156 9.97 8.33 -15.51
C THR A 156 11.21 7.48 -15.77
N LEU A 157 11.08 6.48 -16.66
CA LEU A 157 12.14 5.53 -16.97
C LEU A 157 12.80 5.86 -18.31
N ALA A 158 14.12 6.04 -18.30
CA ALA A 158 14.95 6.10 -19.49
C ALA A 158 16.00 4.97 -19.45
N SER A 159 16.05 4.14 -20.49
CA SER A 159 16.97 3.00 -20.56
C SER A 159 17.93 3.18 -21.73
N VAL A 160 19.23 2.95 -21.49
CA VAL A 160 20.29 3.00 -22.52
C VAL A 160 21.23 1.81 -22.39
N PRO A 161 21.88 1.32 -23.47
CA PRO A 161 22.84 0.24 -23.38
C PRO A 161 24.00 0.57 -22.43
N TRP A 162 24.37 -0.38 -21.58
CA TRP A 162 25.49 -0.25 -20.66
C TRP A 162 26.16 -1.61 -20.41
N PRO A 163 27.50 -1.69 -20.41
CA PRO A 163 28.46 -0.62 -20.62
C PRO A 163 28.61 -0.21 -22.09
N ALA A 164 29.16 0.98 -22.34
CA ALA A 164 29.56 1.38 -23.69
C ALA A 164 30.68 0.44 -24.19
N PRO A 165 30.69 0.02 -25.47
CA PRO A 165 31.66 -0.94 -25.98
C PRO A 165 33.13 -0.52 -25.76
N ALA A 166 33.41 0.78 -25.83
CA ALA A 166 34.76 1.32 -25.58
C ALA A 166 35.22 1.21 -24.12
N TYR A 167 34.28 1.08 -23.18
CA TYR A 167 34.54 1.09 -21.74
C TYR A 167 34.33 -0.26 -21.06
N SER A 168 33.89 -1.29 -21.79
CA SER A 168 33.60 -2.63 -21.23
C SER A 168 34.79 -3.20 -20.46
N ASN A 169 36.00 -3.08 -21.02
CA ASN A 169 37.21 -3.66 -20.42
C ASN A 169 37.63 -2.92 -19.13
N ARG A 170 37.41 -1.59 -19.08
CA ARG A 170 37.65 -0.81 -17.85
C ARG A 170 36.62 -1.13 -16.78
N THR A 171 35.35 -1.27 -17.15
CA THR A 171 34.32 -1.66 -16.18
C THR A 171 34.55 -3.07 -15.64
N LEU A 172 35.09 -3.98 -16.47
CA LEU A 172 35.51 -5.31 -16.00
C LEU A 172 36.62 -5.21 -14.96
N SER A 173 37.69 -4.44 -15.23
CA SER A 173 38.79 -4.31 -14.27
C SER A 173 38.34 -3.66 -12.95
N GLU A 174 37.46 -2.66 -12.98
CA GLU A 174 36.89 -2.04 -11.78
C GLU A 174 36.02 -3.02 -10.97
N LEU A 175 35.34 -3.96 -11.64
CA LEU A 175 34.52 -4.99 -10.98
C LEU A 175 35.39 -6.12 -10.41
N GLU A 176 36.51 -6.44 -11.07
CA GLU A 176 37.53 -7.39 -10.59
C GLU A 176 38.23 -6.92 -9.31
N GLU A 177 38.40 -5.61 -9.15
CA GLU A 177 38.96 -5.01 -7.94
C GLU A 177 38.05 -5.16 -6.70
N ASN A 178 36.77 -5.50 -6.88
CA ASN A 178 35.84 -5.69 -5.75
C ASN A 178 35.65 -7.19 -5.39
N PRO A 179 36.38 -7.72 -4.38
CA PRO A 179 36.43 -9.15 -4.10
C PRO A 179 35.08 -9.74 -3.66
N ASN A 180 34.22 -8.94 -3.03
CA ASN A 180 32.90 -9.37 -2.57
C ASN A 180 31.92 -9.57 -3.72
N LEU A 181 32.00 -8.72 -4.74
CA LEU A 181 31.15 -8.82 -5.92
C LEU A 181 31.62 -9.96 -6.83
N MET A 182 32.93 -10.07 -7.01
CA MET A 182 33.53 -11.14 -7.80
C MET A 182 33.21 -12.53 -7.24
N ARG A 183 33.34 -12.71 -5.92
CA ARG A 183 33.00 -13.97 -5.25
C ARG A 183 31.53 -14.35 -5.44
N LYS A 184 30.61 -13.39 -5.41
CA LYS A 184 29.18 -13.64 -5.66
C LYS A 184 28.94 -14.08 -7.10
N LEU A 185 29.55 -13.42 -8.09
CA LEU A 185 29.40 -13.78 -9.51
C LEU A 185 29.92 -15.18 -9.81
N LEU A 186 31.13 -15.51 -9.32
CA LEU A 186 31.71 -16.84 -9.49
C LEU A 186 30.84 -17.93 -8.84
N MET A 187 30.22 -17.63 -7.69
CA MET A 187 29.28 -18.53 -7.02
C MET A 187 27.98 -18.73 -7.80
N TYR A 188 27.39 -17.66 -8.36
CA TYR A 188 26.12 -17.74 -9.07
C TYR A 188 26.24 -18.34 -10.48
N GLN A 189 27.32 -18.04 -11.19
CA GLN A 189 27.57 -18.59 -12.54
C GLN A 189 28.28 -19.94 -12.51
N GLN A 190 28.57 -20.49 -11.32
CA GLN A 190 29.30 -21.76 -11.15
C GLN A 190 30.61 -21.80 -11.96
N LEU A 191 31.25 -20.64 -12.13
CA LEU A 191 32.47 -20.53 -12.90
C LEU A 191 33.65 -21.05 -12.07
N PRO A 192 34.57 -21.85 -12.64
CA PRO A 192 35.79 -22.23 -11.95
C PRO A 192 36.56 -20.96 -11.54
N ASN A 193 37.22 -20.98 -10.38
CA ASN A 193 37.99 -19.85 -9.82
C ASN A 193 39.09 -19.28 -10.75
N SER A 194 39.31 -19.89 -11.91
CA SER A 194 40.28 -19.53 -12.95
C SER A 194 39.65 -19.16 -14.30
N GLY A 195 38.32 -19.00 -14.36
CA GLY A 195 37.61 -18.62 -15.59
C GLY A 195 37.93 -17.18 -16.01
N HIS A 196 38.45 -17.01 -17.23
CA HIS A 196 38.63 -15.69 -17.85
C HIS A 196 37.25 -15.03 -18.04
N ILE A 197 37.05 -13.86 -17.43
CA ILE A 197 35.78 -13.14 -17.49
C ILE A 197 35.67 -12.46 -18.85
N ASN A 198 34.77 -12.95 -19.68
CA ASN A 198 34.48 -12.33 -20.97
C ASN A 198 33.52 -11.15 -20.81
N SER A 199 33.63 -10.15 -21.70
CA SER A 199 32.75 -8.98 -21.72
C SER A 199 31.27 -9.30 -21.91
N SER A 200 30.93 -10.52 -22.33
CA SER A 200 29.54 -11.02 -22.43
C SER A 200 28.88 -11.19 -21.06
N ILE A 201 29.64 -11.55 -20.01
CA ILE A 201 29.10 -11.73 -18.65
C ILE A 201 28.50 -10.44 -18.11
N LEU A 202 29.07 -9.28 -18.46
CA LEU A 202 28.51 -7.98 -18.11
C LEU A 202 27.16 -7.73 -18.77
N GLN A 203 27.01 -8.14 -20.02
CA GLN A 203 25.79 -7.89 -20.78
C GLN A 203 24.65 -8.82 -20.34
N ASP A 204 24.96 -10.04 -19.89
CA ASP A 204 23.92 -11.00 -19.53
C ASP A 204 23.39 -10.84 -18.10
N ASN A 205 24.19 -10.26 -17.20
CA ASN A 205 23.88 -10.28 -15.76
C ASN A 205 23.80 -8.90 -15.11
N PHE A 206 24.47 -7.90 -15.68
CA PHE A 206 24.56 -6.59 -15.05
C PHE A 206 23.58 -5.61 -15.66
N LEU A 207 22.99 -4.81 -14.79
CA LEU A 207 22.28 -3.60 -15.14
C LEU A 207 22.73 -2.51 -14.17
N LYS A 208 22.75 -1.28 -14.65
CA LYS A 208 23.04 -0.11 -13.82
C LYS A 208 21.73 0.64 -13.57
N VAL A 209 21.36 0.88 -12.33
CA VAL A 209 20.20 1.74 -12.00
C VAL A 209 20.70 3.05 -11.42
N GLN A 210 20.19 4.16 -11.94
CA GLN A 210 20.48 5.51 -11.46
C GLN A 210 19.17 6.21 -11.14
N ILE A 211 18.91 6.45 -9.85
CA ILE A 211 17.73 7.15 -9.36
C ILE A 211 18.12 8.60 -9.07
N TYR A 212 17.37 9.56 -9.58
CA TYR A 212 17.61 10.98 -9.34
C TYR A 212 16.28 11.75 -9.31
N TYR A 213 16.27 12.91 -8.65
CA TYR A 213 15.11 13.80 -8.71
C TYR A 213 15.11 14.55 -10.03
N GLU A 214 13.96 14.56 -10.71
CA GLU A 214 13.79 15.29 -11.97
C GLU A 214 13.85 16.81 -11.75
N SER A 215 13.29 17.28 -10.64
CA SER A 215 13.34 18.68 -10.21
C SER A 215 13.55 18.78 -8.68
N LEU A 216 14.18 19.87 -8.23
CA LEU A 216 14.36 20.14 -6.79
C LEU A 216 13.08 20.72 -6.15
N SER A 217 12.10 21.11 -6.98
CA SER A 217 10.79 21.57 -6.53
C SER A 217 9.92 20.39 -6.12
N THR A 218 9.28 20.48 -4.95
CA THR A 218 8.22 19.54 -4.53
C THR A 218 6.87 20.14 -4.85
N THR A 219 5.98 19.38 -5.48
CA THR A 219 4.61 19.79 -5.75
C THR A 219 3.73 19.48 -4.53
N PHE A 220 2.90 20.45 -4.14
CA PHE A 220 1.94 20.30 -3.06
C PHE A 220 0.53 20.47 -3.62
N VAL A 221 -0.30 19.44 -3.46
CA VAL A 221 -1.70 19.44 -3.89
C VAL A 221 -2.55 19.38 -2.62
N THR A 222 -3.14 20.50 -2.26
CA THR A 222 -3.96 20.62 -1.04
C THR A 222 -5.40 20.92 -1.41
N GLU A 223 -6.33 20.10 -0.95
CA GLU A 223 -7.76 20.33 -1.14
C GLU A 223 -8.29 21.34 -0.13
N LEU A 224 -9.07 22.29 -0.63
CA LEU A 224 -9.77 23.31 0.14
C LEU A 224 -11.27 23.22 -0.21
N PRO A 225 -12.16 23.53 0.74
CA PRO A 225 -13.59 23.59 0.44
C PRO A 225 -13.84 24.62 -0.67
N ALA A 226 -14.72 24.28 -1.63
CA ALA A 226 -15.01 25.15 -2.77
C ALA A 226 -15.64 26.50 -2.34
N ILE A 227 -16.40 26.50 -1.25
CA ILE A 227 -16.90 27.70 -0.60
C ILE A 227 -16.79 27.56 0.91
N SER A 228 -16.24 28.56 1.58
CA SER A 228 -16.25 28.62 3.04
C SER A 228 -17.62 29.08 3.55
N HIS A 229 -17.95 28.76 4.80
CA HIS A 229 -19.22 29.18 5.41
C HIS A 229 -19.42 30.70 5.38
N PHE A 230 -18.34 31.47 5.50
CA PHE A 230 -18.41 32.94 5.46
C PHE A 230 -18.62 33.48 4.05
N GLU A 231 -17.96 32.88 3.04
CA GLU A 231 -18.19 33.23 1.63
C GLU A 231 -19.62 32.93 1.21
N PHE A 232 -20.18 31.79 1.63
CA PHE A 232 -21.58 31.44 1.38
C PHE A 232 -22.55 32.51 1.89
N VAL A 233 -22.37 32.98 3.13
CA VAL A 233 -23.20 34.05 3.70
C VAL A 233 -22.99 35.38 2.95
N SER A 234 -21.76 35.66 2.53
CA SER A 234 -21.44 36.86 1.74
C SER A 234 -22.12 36.85 0.37
N GLU A 235 -22.13 35.71 -0.34
CA GLU A 235 -22.79 35.57 -1.63
C GLU A 235 -24.31 35.65 -1.53
N LEU A 236 -24.90 35.04 -0.49
CA LEU A 236 -26.33 35.19 -0.19
C LEU A 236 -26.68 36.65 0.09
N GLY A 237 -25.93 37.32 0.96
CA GLY A 237 -26.13 38.73 1.29
C GLY A 237 -26.00 39.63 0.07
N GLY A 238 -25.00 39.39 -0.78
CA GLY A 238 -24.81 40.13 -2.04
C GLY A 238 -25.98 39.94 -3.00
N THR A 239 -26.46 38.70 -3.16
CA THR A 239 -27.59 38.38 -4.04
C THR A 239 -28.88 39.01 -3.53
N PHE A 240 -29.24 38.81 -2.27
CA PHE A 240 -30.46 39.38 -1.73
C PHE A 240 -30.42 40.92 -1.63
N GLY A 241 -29.24 41.48 -1.33
CA GLY A 241 -29.02 42.93 -1.33
C GLY A 241 -29.20 43.54 -2.72
N LEU A 242 -28.78 42.84 -3.77
CA LEU A 242 -28.94 43.31 -5.15
C LEU A 242 -30.38 43.22 -5.66
N TRP A 243 -31.05 42.09 -5.44
CA TRP A 243 -32.38 41.84 -6.02
C TRP A 243 -33.52 42.49 -5.22
N ILE A 244 -33.44 42.44 -3.89
CA ILE A 244 -34.54 42.84 -2.99
C ILE A 244 -34.19 44.13 -2.25
N GLY A 245 -32.90 44.50 -2.18
CA GLY A 245 -32.43 45.54 -1.25
C GLY A 245 -32.41 45.03 0.20
N TRP A 246 -32.38 43.71 0.40
CA TRP A 246 -32.43 43.12 1.73
C TRP A 246 -31.08 43.25 2.44
N THR A 247 -31.12 43.73 3.68
CA THR A 247 -29.97 43.86 4.58
C THR A 247 -30.23 43.10 5.89
N ILE A 248 -29.19 42.93 6.71
CA ILE A 248 -29.35 42.31 8.03
C ILE A 248 -30.32 43.09 8.93
N LEU A 249 -30.39 44.42 8.80
CA LEU A 249 -31.33 45.25 9.56
C LEU A 249 -32.78 44.96 9.18
N THR A 250 -33.05 44.81 7.87
CA THR A 250 -34.40 44.44 7.41
C THR A 250 -34.79 43.02 7.84
N ALA A 251 -33.83 42.12 8.07
CA ALA A 251 -34.11 40.80 8.65
C ALA A 251 -34.56 40.91 10.11
N PHE A 252 -33.90 41.74 10.92
CA PHE A 252 -34.31 42.01 12.30
C PHE A 252 -35.69 42.68 12.37
N GLU A 253 -35.97 43.64 11.50
CA GLU A 253 -37.30 44.27 11.39
C GLU A 253 -38.40 43.24 11.10
N PHE A 254 -38.15 42.29 10.19
CA PHE A 254 -39.11 41.23 9.87
C PHE A 254 -39.35 40.29 11.05
N VAL A 255 -38.30 39.98 11.82
CA VAL A 255 -38.40 39.16 13.05
C VAL A 255 -39.19 39.88 14.14
N GLU A 256 -38.93 41.17 14.36
CA GLU A 256 -39.69 42.00 15.30
C GLU A 256 -41.16 42.05 14.91
N PHE A 257 -41.46 42.33 13.63
CA PHE A 257 -42.82 42.36 13.11
C PHE A 257 -43.56 41.03 13.31
N ILE A 258 -42.90 39.89 13.02
CA ILE A 258 -43.50 38.58 13.27
C ILE A 258 -43.74 38.36 14.77
N SER A 259 -42.80 38.75 15.63
CA SER A 259 -42.92 38.59 17.08
C SER A 259 -44.10 39.40 17.64
N ASP A 260 -44.27 40.64 17.20
CA ASP A 260 -45.40 41.48 17.56
C ASP A 260 -46.72 40.89 17.08
N LEU A 261 -46.75 40.37 15.85
CA LEU A 261 -47.94 39.73 15.29
C LEU A 261 -48.33 38.48 16.08
N ILE A 262 -47.34 37.68 16.51
CA ILE A 262 -47.56 36.52 17.38
C ILE A 262 -48.10 36.98 18.75
N VAL A 263 -47.50 37.99 19.37
CA VAL A 263 -47.93 38.53 20.67
C VAL A 263 -49.36 39.07 20.59
N VAL A 264 -49.67 39.88 19.57
CA VAL A 264 -51.01 40.43 19.35
C VAL A 264 -52.01 39.30 19.11
N LYS A 265 -51.67 38.30 18.32
CA LYS A 265 -52.54 37.14 18.07
C LYS A 265 -52.78 36.34 19.35
N PHE A 266 -51.75 36.10 20.16
CA PHE A 266 -51.86 35.45 21.47
C PHE A 266 -52.70 36.25 22.47
N MET A 267 -52.54 37.58 22.50
CA MET A 267 -53.37 38.45 23.35
C MET A 267 -54.83 38.47 22.88
N ARG A 268 -55.07 38.38 21.56
CA ARG A 268 -56.42 38.30 21.00
C ARG A 268 -57.11 36.96 21.27
N THR A 269 -56.39 35.84 21.28
CA THR A 269 -56.93 34.52 21.67
C THR A 269 -57.03 34.31 23.18
N ARG A 270 -56.41 35.16 24.01
CA ARG A 270 -56.53 35.14 25.48
C ARG A 270 -57.61 36.07 26.07
N LYS A 271 -58.35 36.84 25.26
CA LYS A 271 -59.57 37.48 25.75
C LYS A 271 -60.67 36.41 25.90
N PRO A 272 -61.26 36.23 27.10
CA PRO A 272 -62.35 35.27 27.35
C PRO A 272 -63.62 35.61 26.56
#